data_AF-A0A3B0U3S7-F1
#
_entry.id   AF-A0A3B0U3S7-F1
#
_cell.length_a   1.000
_cell.length_b   1.000
_cell.length_c   1.000
_cell.angle_alpha   90.00
_cell.angle_beta   90.00
_cell.angle_gamma   90.00
#
_symmetry.space_group_name_H-M   'P 1'
#
loop_
_entity.id
_entity.type
_entity.pdbx_description
1 polymer ?
#
loop_
_entity_poly.entity_id
_entity_poly.type
_entity_poly.pdbx_seq_one_letter_code
_entity_poly.pdbx_strand_id
1 'polypeptide(L)'
;MKILDKYILKSFLQPFLATFFVVLFVLVMQSLWLAFDEIAGKGIDIFFILKFLGYLALTLTPMALPIGILLSSIMALGNLSENYEFAALKSAGISLKRIMRPLIIFILFISVFNF
;
A
#
# COMPACT_ATOMS: atom_id res chain seq x y z
N MET A 1 11.40 -2.04 -20.49
CA MET A 1 11.08 -2.98 -19.38
C MET A 1 10.96 -4.37 -19.96
N LYS A 2 11.59 -5.38 -19.36
CA LYS A 2 11.38 -6.76 -19.81
C LYS A 2 9.98 -7.20 -19.37
N ILE A 3 9.37 -8.14 -20.08
CA ILE A 3 7.99 -8.62 -19.81
C ILE A 3 7.83 -9.04 -18.34
N LEU A 4 8.88 -9.66 -17.78
CA LEU A 4 8.97 -10.06 -16.37
C LEU A 4 8.84 -8.88 -15.39
N ASP A 5 9.52 -7.76 -15.67
CA ASP A 5 9.49 -6.60 -14.77
C ASP A 5 8.08 -6.01 -14.68
N LYS A 6 7.38 -5.94 -15.83
CA LYS A 6 5.99 -5.46 -15.92
C LYS A 6 5.02 -6.41 -15.21
N TYR A 7 5.27 -7.72 -15.29
CA TYR A 7 4.47 -8.73 -14.62
C TYR A 7 4.59 -8.64 -13.10
N ILE A 8 5.82 -8.59 -12.57
CA ILE A 8 6.08 -8.43 -11.13
C ILE A 8 5.45 -7.13 -10.61
N LEU A 9 5.60 -6.03 -11.36
CA LEU A 9 5.02 -4.75 -10.97
C LEU A 9 3.48 -4.82 -10.92
N LYS A 10 2.84 -5.45 -11.91
CA LYS A 10 1.38 -5.62 -11.94
C LYS A 10 0.90 -6.52 -10.79
N SER A 11 1.60 -7.61 -10.53
CA SER A 11 1.31 -8.52 -9.41
C SER A 11 1.46 -7.86 -8.05
N PHE A 12 2.29 -6.82 -7.94
CA PHE A 12 2.43 -6.02 -6.73
C PHE A 12 1.41 -4.87 -6.65
N LEU A 13 1.16 -4.15 -7.75
CA LEU A 13 0.31 -2.96 -7.76
C LEU A 13 -1.13 -3.26 -7.33
N GLN A 14 -1.65 -4.40 -7.78
CA GLN A 14 -3.03 -4.81 -7.48
C GLN A 14 -3.26 -5.04 -5.97
N PRO A 15 -2.48 -5.90 -5.27
CA PRO A 15 -2.60 -6.02 -3.83
C PRO A 15 -2.18 -4.75 -3.10
N PHE A 16 -1.19 -3.99 -3.60
CA PHE A 16 -0.77 -2.72 -2.99
C PHE A 16 -1.90 -1.69 -2.91
N LEU A 17 -2.62 -1.45 -4.00
CA LEU A 17 -3.75 -0.51 -3.98
C LEU A 17 -4.83 -1.00 -3.03
N ALA A 18 -5.17 -2.30 -3.06
CA ALA A 18 -6.19 -2.86 -2.19
C ALA A 18 -5.81 -2.73 -0.70
N THR A 19 -4.60 -3.15 -0.31
CA THR A 19 -4.14 -3.09 1.08
C THR A 19 -3.97 -1.65 1.55
N PHE A 20 -3.44 -0.77 0.70
CA PHE A 20 -3.28 0.65 1.02
C PHE A 20 -4.62 1.31 1.33
N PHE A 21 -5.63 1.16 0.46
CA PHE A 21 -6.95 1.76 0.70
C PHE A 21 -7.65 1.16 1.92
N VAL A 22 -7.54 -0.16 2.14
CA VAL A 22 -8.13 -0.80 3.32
C VAL A 22 -7.47 -0.31 4.60
N VAL A 23 -6.14 -0.27 4.65
CA VAL A 23 -5.41 0.21 5.84
C VAL A 23 -5.69 1.70 6.09
N LEU A 24 -5.67 2.53 5.05
CA LEU A 24 -5.98 3.95 5.16
C LEU A 24 -7.41 4.17 5.67
N PHE A 25 -8.39 3.41 5.15
CA PHE A 25 -9.76 3.46 5.64
C PHE A 25 -9.86 3.08 7.12
N VAL A 26 -9.21 1.97 7.52
CA VAL A 26 -9.21 1.51 8.91
C VAL A 26 -8.60 2.56 9.84
N LEU A 27 -7.46 3.15 9.46
CA LEU A 27 -6.81 4.20 10.25
C LEU A 27 -7.67 5.45 10.36
N VAL A 28 -8.31 5.89 9.27
CA VAL A 28 -9.21 7.05 9.29
C VAL A 28 -10.41 6.78 10.22
N MET A 29 -11.03 5.60 10.13
CA MET A 29 -12.14 5.24 11.01
C MET A 29 -11.70 5.16 12.48
N GLN A 30 -10.51 4.64 12.75
CA GLN A 30 -9.93 4.62 14.10
C GLN A 30 -9.73 6.04 14.64
N SER A 31 -9.17 6.95 13.83
CA SER A 31 -8.97 8.35 14.23
C SER A 31 -10.28 9.11 14.40
N LEU A 32 -11.30 8.82 13.59
CA LEU A 32 -12.64 9.38 13.78
C LEU A 32 -13.26 8.94 15.09
N TRP A 33 -13.11 7.67 15.46
CA TRP A 33 -13.61 7.17 16.74
C TRP A 33 -12.96 7.91 17.91
N LEU A 34 -11.64 8.12 17.86
CA LEU A 34 -10.91 8.88 18.88
C LEU A 34 -11.31 10.36 18.91
N ALA A 35 -11.56 10.95 17.75
CA ALA A 35 -12.01 12.34 17.65
C ALA A 35 -13.53 12.51 17.92
N PHE A 36 -14.28 11.42 18.03
CA PHE A 36 -15.74 11.46 18.15
C PHE A 36 -16.17 12.24 19.39
N ASP A 37 -15.49 12.04 20.52
CA ASP A 37 -15.78 12.74 21.78
C ASP A 37 -15.52 14.26 21.68
N GLU A 38 -14.60 14.69 20.83
CA GLU A 38 -14.28 16.11 20.63
C GLU A 38 -15.22 16.81 19.64
N ILE A 39 -15.87 16.04 18.77
CA ILE A 39 -16.73 16.49 17.68
C ILE A 39 -18.21 16.41 18.10
N ALA A 40 -18.57 15.43 18.93
CA ALA A 40 -19.93 15.21 19.40
C ALA A 40 -20.45 16.42 20.19
N GLY A 41 -21.62 16.93 19.80
CA GLY A 41 -22.31 18.03 20.49
C GLY A 41 -21.94 19.45 20.03
N LYS A 42 -21.00 19.62 19.09
CA LYS A 42 -20.56 20.95 18.61
C LYS A 42 -21.35 21.52 17.42
N GLY A 43 -22.42 20.87 16.96
CA GLY A 43 -23.25 21.38 15.85
C GLY A 43 -22.49 21.55 14.53
N ILE A 44 -21.58 20.61 14.24
CA ILE A 44 -20.63 20.72 13.12
C ILE A 44 -21.34 20.43 11.79
N ASP A 45 -21.12 21.30 10.81
CA ASP A 45 -21.64 21.15 9.45
C ASP A 45 -21.01 19.96 8.72
N ILE A 46 -21.80 19.27 7.90
CA ILE A 46 -21.37 18.05 7.16
C ILE A 46 -20.17 18.34 6.25
N PHE A 47 -20.08 19.57 5.72
CA PHE A 47 -18.97 20.02 4.90
C PHE A 47 -17.65 20.05 5.68
N PHE A 48 -17.71 20.45 6.95
CA PHE A 48 -16.55 20.44 7.83
C PHE A 48 -16.10 19.01 8.14
N ILE A 49 -17.04 18.07 8.30
CA ILE A 49 -16.73 16.64 8.50
C ILE A 49 -16.01 16.06 7.28
N LEU A 50 -16.48 16.35 6.07
CA LEU A 50 -15.81 15.91 4.84
C LEU A 50 -14.40 16.48 4.72
N LYS A 51 -14.21 17.77 5.05
CA LYS A 51 -12.90 18.41 5.05
C LYS A 51 -11.96 17.80 6.10
N PHE A 52 -12.50 17.51 7.29
CA PHE A 52 -11.78 16.84 8.38
C PHE A 52 -11.35 15.43 7.99
N LEU A 53 -12.24 14.64 7.38
CA LEU A 53 -11.92 13.31 6.83
C LEU A 53 -10.79 13.38 5.80
N GLY A 54 -10.83 14.37 4.90
CA GLY A 54 -9.77 14.60 3.92
C GLY A 54 -8.42 14.88 4.58
N TYR A 55 -8.38 15.78 5.56
CA TYR A 55 -7.15 16.06 6.30
C TYR A 55 -6.65 14.86 7.11
N LEU A 56 -7.54 14.09 7.74
CA LEU A 56 -7.17 12.86 8.44
C LEU A 56 -6.57 11.83 7.48
N ALA A 57 -7.19 11.61 6.33
CA ALA A 57 -6.68 10.69 5.31
C ALA A 57 -5.27 11.09 4.84
N LEU A 58 -5.03 12.38 4.57
CA LEU A 58 -3.71 12.87 4.20
C LEU A 58 -2.69 12.68 5.33
N THR A 59 -3.08 12.97 6.57
CA THR A 59 -2.19 12.86 7.74
C THR A 59 -1.82 11.41 8.05
N LEU A 60 -2.72 10.47 7.79
CA LEU A 60 -2.51 9.05 8.05
C LEU A 60 -1.89 8.30 6.87
N THR A 61 -1.81 8.92 5.68
CA THR A 61 -1.19 8.32 4.48
C THR A 61 0.25 7.84 4.71
N PRO A 62 1.16 8.62 5.36
CA PRO A 62 2.51 8.16 5.66
C PRO A 62 2.57 6.92 6.56
N MET A 63 1.59 6.73 7.46
CA MET A 63 1.49 5.52 8.28
C MET A 63 0.90 4.33 7.50
N ALA A 64 -0.05 4.58 6.60
CA ALA A 64 -0.69 3.53 5.81
C ALA A 64 0.25 2.92 4.75
N LEU A 65 1.13 3.72 4.15
CA LEU A 65 2.05 3.28 3.09
C LEU A 65 2.98 2.11 3.49
N PRO A 66 3.76 2.16 4.59
CA PRO A 66 4.68 1.07 4.93
C PRO A 66 3.93 -0.24 5.18
N ILE A 67 2.74 -0.18 5.79
CA ILE A 67 1.88 -1.35 6.02
C ILE A 67 1.38 -1.91 4.68
N GLY A 68 0.88 -1.03 3.80
CA GLY A 68 0.42 -1.41 2.47
C GLY A 68 1.50 -2.09 1.64
N ILE A 69 2.70 -1.51 1.60
CA ILE A 69 3.89 -2.03 0.91
C ILE A 69 4.30 -3.40 1.44
N LEU A 70 4.30 -3.58 2.77
CA LEU A 70 4.70 -4.84 3.40
C LEU A 70 3.72 -5.95 3.05
N LEU A 71 2.42 -5.72 3.24
CA LEU A 71 1.39 -6.70 2.92
C LEU A 71 1.36 -7.06 1.44
N SER A 72 1.46 -6.06 0.55
CA SER A 72 1.47 -6.31 -0.89
C SER A 72 2.73 -7.03 -1.37
N SER A 73 3.88 -6.78 -0.73
CA SER A 73 5.12 -7.52 -1.02
C SER A 73 4.96 -8.99 -0.65
N ILE A 74 4.37 -9.28 0.50
CA ILE A 74 4.10 -10.66 0.95
C ILE A 74 3.13 -11.34 -0.03
N MET A 75 2.03 -10.68 -0.40
CA MET A 75 1.05 -11.27 -1.33
C MET A 75 1.64 -11.50 -2.73
N ALA A 76 2.41 -10.54 -3.26
CA ALA A 76 3.01 -10.68 -4.58
C ALA A 76 4.06 -11.79 -4.63
N LEU A 77 4.96 -11.84 -3.64
CA LEU A 77 5.97 -12.90 -3.57
C LEU A 77 5.36 -14.26 -3.20
N GLY A 78 4.34 -14.26 -2.35
CA GLY A 78 3.56 -15.45 -1.98
C GLY A 78 2.88 -16.08 -3.20
N ASN A 79 2.17 -15.29 -4.01
CA ASN A 79 1.53 -15.76 -5.24
C ASN A 79 2.55 -16.31 -6.25
N LEU A 80 3.72 -15.66 -6.40
CA LEU A 80 4.80 -16.19 -7.25
C LEU A 80 5.34 -17.52 -6.72
N SER A 81 5.37 -17.71 -5.40
CA SER A 81 5.81 -18.96 -4.77
C SER A 81 4.78 -20.08 -4.89
N GLU A 82 3.50 -19.78 -4.68
CA GLU A 82 2.40 -20.76 -4.78
C GLU A 82 2.23 -21.30 -6.19
N ASN A 83 2.38 -20.45 -7.21
CA ASN A 83 2.28 -20.86 -8.61
C ASN A 83 3.57 -21.51 -9.15
N TYR A 84 4.55 -21.81 -8.29
CA TYR A 84 5.89 -22.32 -8.65
C TYR A 84 6.67 -21.43 -9.64
N GLU A 85 6.21 -20.22 -9.95
CA GLU A 85 6.88 -19.26 -10.83
C GLU A 85 8.22 -18.83 -10.24
N PHE A 86 8.27 -18.65 -8.92
CA PHE A 86 9.49 -18.32 -8.20
C PHE A 86 10.56 -19.40 -8.35
N ALA A 87 10.16 -20.68 -8.25
CA ALA A 87 11.05 -21.82 -8.44
C ALA A 87 11.50 -21.93 -9.90
N ALA A 88 10.58 -21.76 -10.86
CA ALA A 88 10.89 -21.79 -12.29
C ALA A 88 11.89 -20.69 -12.69
N LEU A 89 11.72 -19.46 -12.19
CA LEU A 89 12.62 -18.34 -12.46
C LEU A 89 14.03 -18.61 -11.90
N LYS A 90 14.12 -19.18 -10.70
CA LYS A 90 15.40 -19.53 -10.07
C LYS A 90 16.11 -20.66 -10.84
N SER A 91 15.36 -21.68 -11.28
CA SER A 91 15.88 -22.76 -12.13
C SER A 91 16.30 -22.29 -13.53
N ALA A 92 15.68 -21.24 -14.06
CA ALA A 92 16.10 -20.56 -15.30
C ALA A 92 17.33 -19.65 -15.13
N GLY A 93 17.99 -19.67 -13.96
CA GLY A 93 19.19 -18.88 -13.67
C GLY A 93 18.93 -17.40 -13.36
N ILE A 94 17.68 -16.99 -13.16
CA ILE A 94 17.36 -15.60 -12.81
C ILE A 94 17.56 -15.41 -11.31
N SER A 95 18.47 -14.49 -10.95
CA SER A 95 18.74 -14.18 -9.54
C SER A 95 17.56 -13.47 -8.87
N LEU A 96 17.33 -13.79 -7.60
CA LEU A 96 16.29 -13.16 -6.76
C LEU A 96 16.41 -11.63 -6.73
N LYS A 97 17.66 -11.13 -6.67
CA LYS A 97 17.95 -9.69 -6.69
C LYS A 97 17.36 -8.99 -7.92
N ARG A 98 17.26 -9.68 -9.06
CA ARG A 98 16.68 -9.11 -10.29
C ARG A 98 15.15 -9.02 -10.22
N ILE A 99 14.50 -9.98 -9.58
CA ILE A 99 13.04 -9.98 -9.35
C ILE A 99 12.65 -8.85 -8.39
N MET A 100 13.47 -8.59 -7.37
CA MET A 100 13.20 -7.55 -6.36
C MET A 100 13.51 -6.13 -6.84
N ARG A 101 14.42 -5.93 -7.81
CA ARG A 101 14.77 -4.60 -8.36
C ARG A 101 13.56 -3.72 -8.74
N PRO A 102 12.57 -4.18 -9.54
CA PRO A 102 11.42 -3.34 -9.89
C PRO A 102 10.58 -2.92 -8.67
N LEU A 103 10.48 -3.78 -7.65
CA LEU A 103 9.79 -3.45 -6.40
C LEU A 103 10.54 -2.38 -5.62
N ILE A 104 11.87 -2.52 -5.48
CA ILE A 104 12.71 -1.55 -4.77
C ILE A 104 12.64 -0.17 -5.42
N ILE A 105 12.70 -0.10 -6.76
CA ILE A 105 12.59 1.17 -7.50
C ILE A 105 11.22 1.81 -7.25
N PHE A 106 10.15 1.02 -7.28
CA PHE A 106 8.79 1.51 -7.02
C PHE A 106 8.62 2.03 -5.58
N ILE A 107 9.15 1.30 -4.60
CA ILE A 107 9.11 1.70 -3.19
C ILE A 107 9.93 2.97 -2.95
N LEU A 108 11.12 3.08 -3.54
CA LEU A 108 11.93 4.30 -3.48
C LEU A 108 11.18 5.49 -4.07
N PHE A 109 10.48 5.29 -5.19
CA PHE A 109 9.66 6.33 -5.80
C PHE A 109 8.56 6.80 -4.82
N ILE A 110 7.78 5.87 -4.27
CA ILE A 110 6.75 6.18 -3.27
C ILE A 110 7.35 6.91 -2.05
N SER A 111 8.51 6.47 -1.57
CA SER A 111 9.17 7.09 -0.42
C SER A 111 9.56 8.54 -0.67
N VAL A 112 9.95 8.91 -1.90
CA VAL A 112 10.26 10.29 -2.26
C VAL A 112 9.01 11.15 -2.32
N PHE A 113 7.89 10.59 -2.78
CA PHE A 113 6.59 11.29 -2.83
C PHE A 113 5.88 11.39 -1.47
N ASN A 114 6.33 10.64 -0.46
CA ASN A 114 5.68 10.60 0.84
C ASN A 114 6.12 11.72 1.82
N PHE A 115 7.00 12.62 1.37
CA PHE A 115 7.47 13.79 2.13
C PHE A 115 6.81 15.09 1.69
#